data_AF-A0A7S3F6W7-F1
#
_entry.id   AF-A0A7S3F6W7-F1
#
_cell.length_a   1.000
_cell.length_b   1.000
_cell.length_c   1.000
_cell.angle_alpha   90.00
_cell.angle_beta   90.00
_cell.angle_gamma   90.00
#
_symmetry.space_group_name_H-M   'P 1'
#
loop_
_entity.id
_entity.type
_entity.pdbx_description
1 polymer ?
#
loop_
_entity_poly.entity_id
_entity_poly.type
_entity_poly.pdbx_seq_one_letter_code
_entity_poly.pdbx_strand_id
1 'polypeptide(L)'
;MAGNTSKAAAPRVVLASTMLHDPHWMAGLFRECGADSAETEVFFVHDNAGRCPPDHVYAKQIEKTFGQRWNITSYRPNEGSGIFHAKVLIARYDAHLRVIILSSNLMPQFEHVVEVCWAQDFPILGEGEPD
;
A
#
# COMPACT_ATOMS: atom_id res chain seq x y z
N MET A 1 24.38 5.78 -25.96
CA MET A 1 23.12 5.01 -25.90
C MET A 1 22.47 5.30 -24.57
N ALA A 2 21.52 6.25 -24.54
CA ALA A 2 20.75 6.53 -23.33
C ALA A 2 19.70 5.42 -23.18
N GLY A 3 19.82 4.64 -22.11
CA GLY A 3 18.86 3.59 -21.79
C GLY A 3 17.50 4.23 -21.57
N ASN A 4 16.55 3.88 -22.43
CA ASN A 4 15.15 4.25 -22.28
C ASN A 4 14.58 3.43 -21.12
N THR A 5 14.79 3.89 -19.88
CA THR A 5 14.07 3.36 -18.73
C THR A 5 12.63 3.81 -18.91
N SER A 6 11.79 2.96 -19.50
CA SER A 6 10.35 3.22 -19.45
C SER A 6 10.00 3.32 -17.98
N LYS A 7 9.58 4.52 -17.56
CA LYS A 7 9.06 4.74 -16.23
C LYS A 7 7.91 3.74 -16.09
N ALA A 8 8.01 2.80 -15.14
CA ALA A 8 6.94 1.85 -14.90
C ALA A 8 5.63 2.64 -14.77
N ALA A 9 4.56 2.17 -15.42
CA ALA A 9 3.28 2.85 -15.36
C ALA A 9 2.88 3.02 -13.90
N ALA A 10 2.37 4.20 -13.52
CA ALA A 10 1.92 4.45 -12.16
C ALA A 10 0.69 3.59 -11.85
N PRO A 11 0.55 3.06 -10.62
CA PRO A 11 -0.67 2.37 -10.23
C PRO A 11 -1.82 3.37 -10.09
N ARG A 12 -3.02 2.94 -10.49
CA ARG A 12 -4.28 3.65 -10.27
C ARG A 12 -4.80 3.46 -8.86
N VAL A 13 -4.61 2.26 -8.31
CA VAL A 13 -5.06 1.90 -6.97
C VAL A 13 -3.96 1.14 -6.27
N VAL A 14 -3.70 1.47 -5.00
CA VAL A 14 -2.85 0.70 -4.10
C VAL A 14 -3.66 0.32 -2.88
N LEU A 15 -3.81 -0.97 -2.60
CA LEU A 15 -4.25 -1.44 -1.28
C LEU A 15 -3.01 -1.89 -0.52
N ALA A 16 -2.80 -1.34 0.67
CA ALA A 16 -1.75 -1.74 1.57
C ALA A 16 -2.34 -2.22 2.89
N SER A 17 -2.00 -3.45 3.24
CA SER A 17 -2.44 -4.13 4.45
C SER A 17 -1.23 -4.44 5.31
N THR A 18 -1.27 -4.08 6.59
CA THR A 18 -0.19 -4.40 7.54
C THR A 18 -0.63 -4.27 9.00
N MET A 19 0.11 -4.89 9.92
CA MET A 19 -0.14 -4.77 11.36
C MET A 19 0.56 -3.56 11.97
N LEU A 20 1.82 -3.33 11.61
CA LEU A 20 2.60 -2.16 12.05
C LEU A 20 3.08 -1.39 10.83
N HIS A 21 3.22 -0.08 10.97
CA HIS A 21 3.59 0.78 9.85
C HIS A 21 4.27 2.06 10.33
N ASP A 22 5.10 2.61 9.45
CA ASP A 22 5.63 3.96 9.55
C ASP A 22 5.13 4.77 8.33
N PRO A 23 4.23 5.76 8.52
CA PRO A 23 3.68 6.55 7.41
C PRO A 23 4.75 7.27 6.57
N HIS A 24 5.85 7.73 7.17
CA HIS A 24 6.91 8.42 6.44
C HIS A 24 7.71 7.46 5.57
N TRP A 25 8.02 6.29 6.11
CA TRP A 25 8.70 5.24 5.36
C TRP A 25 7.82 4.72 4.21
N MET A 26 6.53 4.49 4.47
CA MET A 26 5.55 4.11 3.44
C MET A 26 5.42 5.15 2.32
N ALA A 27 5.39 6.44 2.65
CA ALA A 27 5.39 7.51 1.65
C ALA A 27 6.65 7.49 0.77
N GLY A 28 7.80 7.03 1.29
CA GLY A 28 8.99 6.75 0.50
C GLY A 28 8.77 5.60 -0.47
N LEU A 29 8.34 4.43 0.03
CA LEU A 29 8.05 3.25 -0.77
C LEU A 29 7.07 3.53 -1.91
N PHE A 30 5.97 4.19 -1.61
CA PHE A 30 4.95 4.49 -2.60
C PHE A 30 5.42 5.51 -3.66
N ARG A 31 6.29 6.47 -3.30
CA ARG A 31 6.95 7.35 -4.29
C ARG A 31 7.84 6.57 -5.24
N GLU A 32 8.59 5.60 -4.74
CA GLU A 32 9.43 4.73 -5.58
C GLU A 32 8.60 3.89 -6.56
N CYS A 33 7.37 3.53 -6.17
CA CYS A 33 6.41 2.85 -7.04
C CYS A 33 5.61 3.79 -7.95
N GLY A 34 5.86 5.11 -7.92
CA GLY A 34 5.12 6.11 -8.69
C GLY A 34 3.65 6.27 -8.27
N ALA A 35 3.32 5.87 -7.03
CA ALA A 35 1.98 5.99 -6.45
C ALA A 35 1.77 7.35 -5.75
N ASP A 36 2.63 8.34 -6.00
CA ASP A 36 2.63 9.66 -5.38
C ASP A 36 1.83 10.72 -6.15
N SER A 37 0.69 10.30 -6.68
CA SER A 37 -0.21 11.12 -7.47
C SER A 37 -1.57 11.24 -6.81
N ALA A 38 -2.24 12.39 -7.01
CA ALA A 38 -3.63 12.59 -6.60
C ALA A 38 -4.59 11.68 -7.39
N GLU A 39 -4.15 11.16 -8.53
CA GLU A 39 -4.90 10.18 -9.34
C GLU A 39 -4.78 8.75 -8.81
N THR A 40 -3.84 8.48 -7.90
CA THR A 40 -3.67 7.16 -7.29
C THR A 40 -4.49 7.10 -6.01
N GLU A 41 -5.46 6.20 -5.99
CA GLU A 41 -6.23 5.89 -4.78
C GLU A 41 -5.44 4.92 -3.91
N VAL A 42 -5.30 5.21 -2.63
CA VAL A 42 -4.58 4.36 -1.69
C VAL A 42 -5.53 3.92 -0.58
N PHE A 43 -5.79 2.62 -0.50
CA PHE A 43 -6.54 2.01 0.58
C PHE A 43 -5.56 1.44 1.60
N PHE A 44 -5.63 1.92 2.83
CA PHE A 44 -4.78 1.46 3.91
C PHE A 44 -5.58 0.66 4.93
N VAL A 45 -5.34 -0.64 4.99
CA VAL A 45 -5.98 -1.56 5.95
C VAL A 45 -4.99 -1.86 7.06
N HIS A 46 -5.35 -1.57 8.29
CA HIS A 46 -4.43 -1.75 9.40
C HIS A 46 -5.13 -2.15 10.69
N ASP A 47 -4.39 -2.86 11.54
CA ASP A 47 -4.72 -2.97 12.95
C ASP A 47 -3.96 -1.91 13.74
N ASN A 48 -4.62 -1.33 14.73
CA ASN A 48 -4.02 -0.38 15.65
C ASN A 48 -4.13 -0.91 17.08
N ALA A 49 -3.79 -2.18 17.30
CA ALA A 49 -3.79 -2.80 18.62
C ALA A 49 -2.82 -2.07 19.59
N GLY A 50 -3.32 -1.03 20.26
CA GLY A 50 -2.79 -0.47 21.50
C GLY A 50 -1.68 0.57 21.43
N ARG A 51 -1.27 1.10 20.26
CA ARG A 51 -0.12 2.04 20.17
C ARG A 51 -0.33 3.32 19.34
N CYS A 52 -1.46 3.52 18.68
CA CYS A 52 -1.74 4.74 17.92
C CYS A 52 -2.79 5.64 18.60
N PRO A 53 -2.73 6.96 18.38
CA PRO A 53 -3.78 7.88 18.83
C PRO A 53 -5.12 7.57 18.14
N PRO A 54 -6.25 8.10 18.65
CA PRO A 54 -7.58 7.85 18.08
C PRO A 54 -7.63 8.03 16.55
N ASP A 55 -8.48 7.28 15.85
CA ASP A 55 -8.49 7.18 14.38
C ASP A 55 -8.46 8.53 13.65
N HIS A 56 -9.13 9.56 14.18
CA HIS A 56 -9.14 10.91 13.60
C HIS A 56 -7.80 11.67 13.73
N VAL A 57 -6.99 11.37 14.75
CA VAL A 57 -5.63 11.91 14.92
C VAL A 57 -4.67 11.19 13.99
N TYR A 58 -4.85 9.88 13.85
CA TYR A 58 -4.06 9.05 12.95
C TYR A 58 -4.31 9.41 11.47
N ALA A 59 -5.57 9.61 11.09
CA ALA A 59 -5.94 10.13 9.76
C ALA A 59 -5.26 11.48 9.46
N LYS A 60 -5.23 12.42 10.42
CA LYS A 60 -4.52 13.69 10.28
C LYS A 60 -3.00 13.54 10.15
N GLN A 61 -2.40 12.54 10.79
CA GLN A 61 -0.96 12.26 10.66
C GLN A 61 -0.63 11.67 9.28
N ILE A 62 -1.47 10.76 8.77
CA ILE A 62 -1.40 10.30 7.38
C ILE A 62 -1.55 11.50 6.43
N GLU A 63 -2.62 12.28 6.54
CA GLU A 63 -2.86 13.47 5.71
C GLU A 63 -1.69 14.46 5.75
N LYS A 64 -1.07 14.68 6.91
CA LYS A 64 0.10 15.55 7.05
C LYS A 64 1.35 14.96 6.37
N THR A 65 1.51 13.65 6.43
CA THR A 65 2.72 12.93 5.95
C THR A 65 2.70 12.73 4.45
N PHE A 66 1.56 12.28 3.91
CA PHE A 66 1.35 12.11 2.49
C PHE A 66 0.95 13.44 1.81
N GLY A 67 0.46 14.42 2.59
CA GLY A 67 -0.01 15.72 2.10
C GLY A 67 -1.36 15.62 1.40
N GLN A 68 -1.89 16.76 0.94
CA GLN A 68 -3.10 16.82 0.10
C GLN A 68 -2.96 16.16 -1.27
N ARG A 69 -1.78 15.60 -1.58
CA ARG A 69 -1.46 15.05 -2.90
C ARG A 69 -1.91 13.60 -3.07
N TRP A 70 -2.36 12.92 -2.01
CA TRP A 70 -2.66 11.49 -2.03
C TRP A 70 -4.11 11.26 -1.64
N ASN A 71 -4.82 10.45 -2.41
CA ASN A 71 -6.19 10.07 -2.12
C ASN A 71 -6.19 8.81 -1.22
N ILE A 72 -5.96 8.99 0.08
CA ILE A 72 -5.83 7.89 1.04
C ILE A 72 -7.13 7.64 1.81
N THR A 73 -7.62 6.41 1.78
CA THR A 73 -8.70 5.91 2.62
C THR A 73 -8.16 4.89 3.62
N SER A 74 -8.36 5.13 4.92
CA SER A 74 -7.95 4.21 5.98
C SER A 74 -9.12 3.34 6.44
N TYR A 75 -8.89 2.04 6.62
CA TYR A 75 -9.87 1.09 7.12
C TYR A 75 -9.29 0.26 8.26
N ARG A 76 -10.05 0.15 9.35
CA ARG A 76 -9.72 -0.68 10.50
C ARG A 76 -10.71 -1.86 10.56
N PRO A 77 -10.24 -3.12 10.46
CA PRO A 77 -11.08 -4.29 10.66
C PRO A 77 -11.67 -4.32 12.08
N ASN A 78 -12.90 -4.81 12.22
CA ASN A 78 -13.71 -4.74 13.45
C ASN A 78 -12.99 -5.13 14.76
N GLU A 79 -13.36 -4.42 15.84
CA GLU A 79 -12.79 -4.45 17.20
C GLU A 79 -13.11 -5.72 18.02
N GLY A 80 -12.88 -6.90 17.45
CA GLY A 80 -12.76 -8.12 18.25
C GLY A 80 -11.44 -8.18 19.03
N SER A 81 -11.24 -9.20 19.85
CA SER A 81 -9.94 -9.49 20.50
C SER A 81 -8.88 -10.04 19.55
N GLY A 82 -9.19 -10.15 18.25
CA GLY A 82 -8.29 -10.66 17.22
C GLY A 82 -7.35 -9.58 16.70
N ILE A 83 -6.15 -9.99 16.29
CA ILE A 83 -5.15 -9.12 15.67
C ILE A 83 -5.22 -9.28 14.15
N PHE A 84 -5.32 -8.19 13.41
CA PHE A 84 -5.16 -8.19 11.97
C PHE A 84 -3.67 -8.23 11.59
N HIS A 85 -3.20 -9.44 11.27
CA HIS A 85 -1.78 -9.72 11.02
C HIS A 85 -1.39 -9.75 9.53
N ALA A 86 -2.37 -9.70 8.62
CA ALA A 86 -2.13 -9.81 7.19
C ALA A 86 -1.24 -8.68 6.68
N LYS A 87 -0.34 -9.02 5.75
CA LYS A 87 0.63 -8.11 5.15
C LYS A 87 0.61 -8.29 3.64
N VAL A 88 -0.16 -7.45 2.97
CA VAL A 88 -0.46 -7.60 1.54
C VAL A 88 -0.41 -6.24 0.87
N LEU A 89 0.24 -6.15 -0.28
CA LEU A 89 0.14 -5.01 -1.18
C LEU A 89 -0.56 -5.46 -2.46
N ILE A 90 -1.55 -4.71 -2.90
CA ILE A 90 -2.22 -4.91 -4.18
C ILE A 90 -2.10 -3.61 -4.96
N ALA A 91 -1.48 -3.63 -6.13
CA ALA A 91 -1.34 -2.47 -6.99
C ALA A 91 -2.05 -2.74 -8.33
N ARG A 92 -3.05 -1.93 -8.65
CA ARG A 92 -3.76 -1.99 -9.93
C ARG A 92 -3.16 -0.99 -10.90
N TYR A 93 -2.71 -1.47 -12.04
CA TYR A 93 -2.28 -0.69 -13.19
C TYR A 93 -3.32 -0.78 -14.30
N ASP A 94 -3.14 -0.05 -15.41
CA ASP A 94 -4.10 -0.07 -16.52
C ASP A 94 -4.18 -1.46 -17.19
N ALA A 95 -3.07 -2.22 -17.22
CA ALA A 95 -2.99 -3.52 -17.92
C ALA A 95 -2.97 -4.75 -17.00
N HIS A 96 -2.66 -4.58 -15.71
CA HIS A 96 -2.46 -5.70 -14.80
C HIS A 96 -2.72 -5.32 -13.34
N LEU A 97 -2.94 -6.34 -12.52
CA LEU A 97 -2.98 -6.27 -11.07
C LEU A 97 -1.73 -6.97 -10.53
N ARG A 98 -0.95 -6.29 -9.70
CA ARG A 98 0.16 -6.90 -8.94
C ARG A 98 -0.30 -7.20 -7.53
N VAL A 99 -0.10 -8.43 -7.08
CA VAL A 99 -0.33 -8.84 -5.69
C VAL A 99 1.01 -9.21 -5.08
N ILE A 100 1.29 -8.67 -3.89
CA ILE A 100 2.50 -8.92 -3.13
C ILE A 100 2.08 -9.34 -1.72
N ILE A 101 2.54 -10.51 -1.28
CA ILE A 101 2.38 -11.00 0.08
C ILE A 101 3.73 -10.87 0.78
N LEU A 102 3.74 -10.23 1.93
CA LEU A 102 4.94 -9.91 2.71
C LEU A 102 4.91 -10.66 4.04
N SER A 103 6.06 -11.07 4.55
CA SER A 103 6.20 -11.43 5.98
C SER A 103 6.40 -10.20 6.87
N SER A 104 6.85 -9.08 6.30
CA SER A 104 7.26 -7.87 7.00
C SER A 104 6.14 -6.84 7.21
N ASN A 105 6.22 -6.07 8.30
CA ASN A 105 5.44 -4.85 8.46
C ASN A 105 5.94 -3.75 7.51
N LEU A 106 5.14 -2.70 7.28
CA LEU A 106 5.53 -1.58 6.41
C LEU A 106 6.29 -0.50 7.20
N MET A 107 7.44 -0.90 7.72
CA MET A 107 8.33 -0.07 8.56
C MET A 107 9.80 -0.52 8.37
N PRO A 108 10.80 0.30 8.74
CA PRO A 108 12.20 -0.03 8.52
C PRO A 108 12.71 -1.13 9.47
N GLN A 109 12.38 -2.39 9.17
CA GLN A 109 12.79 -3.58 9.95
C GLN A 109 13.73 -4.53 9.19
N PHE A 110 13.99 -4.25 7.92
CA PHE A 110 14.72 -5.12 6.99
C PHE A 110 16.23 -5.24 7.28
N GLU A 111 16.79 -4.39 8.15
CA GLU A 111 18.22 -4.39 8.46
C GLU A 111 18.63 -5.53 9.43
N HIS A 112 17.67 -6.13 10.14
CA HIS A 112 17.96 -7.06 11.24
C HIS A 112 17.14 -8.36 11.20
N VAL A 113 16.25 -8.51 10.23
CA VAL A 113 15.34 -9.65 10.12
C VAL A 113 15.34 -10.18 8.69
N VAL A 114 15.38 -11.50 8.54
CA VAL A 114 15.16 -12.13 7.24
C VAL A 114 13.67 -12.09 6.94
N GLU A 115 13.31 -11.43 5.86
CA GLU A 115 11.93 -11.27 5.40
C GLU A 115 11.79 -11.87 4.00
N VAL A 116 10.60 -12.37 3.69
CA VAL A 116 10.26 -12.95 2.39
C VAL A 116 9.11 -12.19 1.76
N CYS A 117 9.17 -12.05 0.44
CA CYS A 117 8.07 -11.53 -0.36
C CYS A 117 7.72 -12.53 -1.46
N TRP A 118 6.43 -12.74 -1.64
CA TRP A 118 5.89 -13.38 -2.83
C TRP A 118 5.17 -12.33 -3.66
N ALA A 119 5.47 -12.26 -4.95
CA ALA A 119 4.87 -11.29 -5.85
C ALA A 119 4.40 -11.98 -7.13
N GLN A 120 3.21 -11.60 -7.60
CA GLN A 120 2.66 -12.10 -8.86
C GLN A 120 1.86 -11.01 -9.57
N ASP A 121 2.00 -10.97 -10.90
CA ASP A 121 1.18 -10.15 -11.78
C ASP A 121 0.04 -10.98 -12.38
N PHE A 122 -1.15 -10.39 -12.41
CA PHE A 122 -2.36 -10.93 -13.01
C PHE A 122 -2.82 -9.98 -14.11
N PRO A 123 -3.04 -10.45 -15.35
CA PRO A 123 -3.56 -9.60 -16.40
C PRO A 123 -4.96 -9.10 -16.01
N ILE A 124 -5.24 -7.83 -16.27
CA ILE A 124 -6.63 -7.36 -16.24
C ILE A 124 -7.21 -7.76 -17.59
N LEU A 125 -8.12 -8.73 -17.58
CA LEU A 125 -8.95 -9.00 -18.74
C LEU A 125 -9.71 -7.70 -19.01
N GLY A 126 -9.57 -7.15 -20.22
CA GLY A 126 -10.39 -6.03 -20.64
C GLY A 126 -11.87 -6.38 -20.43
N GLU A 127 -12.73 -5.37 -20.39
CA GLU A 127 -14.17 -5.56 -20.56
C GLU A 127 -14.42 -6.16 -21.96
N GLY A 128 -14.14 -7.45 -22.11
CA GLY A 128 -14.39 -8.28 -23.27
C GLY A 128 -15.74 -8.93 -23.05
N GLU A 129 -16.60 -8.71 -24.03
CA GLU A 129 -18.01 -9.05 -24.19
C GLU A 129 -18.62 -10.06 -23.20
N PRO A 130 -19.83 -9.79 -22.65
CA PRO A 130 -20.56 -10.76 -21.86
C PRO A 130 -20.74 -12.06 -22.66
N ASP A 131 -20.41 -13.19 -22.03
CA ASP A 131 -20.69 -14.55 -22.52
C ASP A 131 -22.16 -14.73 -22.94
#